data_AF-D4K3D0-F1
#
_entry.id   AF-D4K3D0-F1
#
_cell.length_a   1.000
_cell.length_b   1.000
_cell.length_c   1.000
_cell.angle_alpha   90.00
_cell.angle_beta   90.00
_cell.angle_gamma   90.00
#
_symmetry.space_group_name_H-M   'P 1'
#
loop_
_entity.id
_entity.type
_entity.pdbx_description
1 polymer ?
#
loop_
_entity_poly.entity_id
_entity_poly.type
_entity_poly.pdbx_seq_one_letter_code
_entity_poly.pdbx_strand_id
1 'polypeptide(L)' 'MQAQVKYESEIKTAVLGDRTITVKNVTPIYPPQERDKRSREVERRLFDVFVKYAGQRG' A
#
# COMPACT_ATOMS: atom_id res chain seq x y z
N MET A 1 -7.96 22.91 6.67
CA MET A 1 -9.03 22.17 5.96
C MET A 1 -8.60 20.71 5.90
N GLN A 2 -9.17 19.83 6.74
CA GLN A 2 -8.88 18.39 6.65
C GLN A 2 -9.58 17.85 5.41
N ALA A 3 -8.80 17.33 4.46
CA ALA A 3 -9.33 16.67 3.27
C ALA A 3 -10.13 15.44 3.72
N GLN A 4 -11.38 15.31 3.24
CA GLN A 4 -12.17 14.11 3.43
C GLN A 4 -11.43 12.94 2.77
N VAL A 5 -10.84 12.05 3.58
CA VAL A 5 -10.17 10.85 3.07
C VAL A 5 -11.25 9.97 2.46
N LYS A 6 -11.23 9.85 1.13
CA LYS A 6 -12.10 8.91 0.42
C LYS A 6 -11.53 7.51 0.61
N TYR A 7 -12.37 6.52 0.83
CA TYR A 7 -11.95 5.13 1.00
C TYR A 7 -12.58 4.27 -0.08
N GLU A 8 -11.78 3.39 -0.67
CA GLU A 8 -12.25 2.28 -1.49
C GLU A 8 -12.44 1.07 -0.58
N SER A 9 -13.61 0.43 -0.63
CA SER A 9 -13.87 -0.76 0.18
C SER A 9 -14.04 -1.98 -0.71
N GLU A 10 -13.21 -2.99 -0.47
CA GLU A 10 -13.31 -4.31 -1.09
C GLU A 10 -13.81 -5.30 -0.03
N ILE A 11 -14.90 -6.01 -0.33
CA ILE A 11 -15.50 -6.99 0.58
C ILE A 11 -15.23 -8.38 0.01
N LYS A 12 -14.57 -9.23 0.80
CA LYS A 12 -14.36 -10.64 0.50
C LYS A 12 -15.09 -11.49 1.52
N THR A 13 -15.89 -12.41 1.05
CA THR A 13 -16.51 -13.43 1.89
C THR A 13 -15.83 -14.76 1.62
N ALA A 14 -15.45 -15.44 2.69
CA ALA A 14 -14.88 -16.77 2.64
C ALA A 14 -15.58 -17.65 3.67
N VAL A 15 -15.79 -18.92 3.34
CA VAL A 15 -16.38 -19.90 4.26
C VAL A 15 -15.25 -20.75 4.82
N LEU A 16 -15.13 -20.79 6.15
CA LEU A 16 -14.15 -21.60 6.87
C LEU A 16 -14.90 -22.55 7.80
N GLY A 17 -15.03 -23.82 7.38
CA GLY A 17 -15.87 -24.80 8.06
C GLY A 17 -17.33 -24.37 8.04
N ASP A 18 -17.98 -24.34 9.20
CA ASP A 18 -19.39 -23.95 9.34
C ASP A 18 -19.57 -22.43 9.55
N ARG A 19 -18.50 -21.64 9.41
CA ARG A 19 -18.52 -20.19 9.67
C ARG A 19 -18.21 -19.40 8.40
N THR A 20 -19.03 -18.39 8.13
CA THR A 20 -18.76 -17.40 7.09
C THR A 20 -17.95 -16.25 7.66
N ILE A 21 -16.78 -16.01 7.09
CA ILE A 21 -15.89 -14.89 7.43
C ILE A 21 -16.06 -13.81 6.36
N THR A 22 -16.38 -12.60 6.79
CA THR A 22 -16.43 -11.42 5.92
C THR A 22 -15.24 -10.51 6.22
N VAL A 23 -14.37 -10.32 5.25
CA VAL A 23 -13.23 -9.41 5.31
C VAL A 23 -13.57 -8.16 4.53
N LYS A 24 -13.61 -7.01 5.21
CA LYS A 24 -13.74 -5.68 4.58
C LYS A 24 -12.37 -5.03 4.56
N ASN A 25 -11.74 -5.02 3.40
CA ASN A 25 -10.52 -4.26 3.16
C ASN A 25 -10.90 -2.82 2.80
N VAL A 26 -10.36 -1.84 3.53
CA VAL A 26 -10.58 -0.41 3.26
C VAL A 26 -9.25 0.23 2.91
N THR A 27 -9.13 0.67 1.65
CA THR A 27 -7.94 1.31 1.13
C THR A 27 -8.17 2.82 1.04
N PRO A 28 -7.38 3.67 1.71
CA PRO A 28 -7.50 5.11 1.58
C PRO A 28 -7.11 5.56 0.17
N ILE A 29 -8.00 6.32 -0.48
CA ILE A 29 -7.77 6.96 -1.76
C ILE A 29 -7.01 8.26 -1.49
N TYR A 30 -5.70 8.17 -1.58
CA TYR A 30 -4.84 9.35 -1.50
C TYR A 30 -5.04 10.25 -2.73
N PRO A 31 -5.07 11.59 -2.54
CA PRO A 31 -5.01 12.53 -3.63
C PRO A 31 -3.68 12.37 -4.40
N PRO A 32 -3.63 12.75 -5.70
CA PRO A 32 -2.45 12.52 -6.55
C PRO A 32 -1.14 13.00 -5.92
N GLN A 33 -1.15 14.18 -5.29
CA GLN A 33 0.04 14.76 -4.65
C GLN A 33 0.59 13.89 -3.49
N GLU A 34 -0.27 13.25 -2.70
CA GLU A 34 0.17 12.37 -1.62
C GLU A 34 0.62 11.01 -2.15
N ARG A 35 -0.01 10.51 -3.22
CA ARG A 35 0.45 9.32 -3.94
C ARG A 35 1.86 9.53 -4.49
N ASP A 36 2.10 10.64 -5.17
CA ASP A 36 3.40 10.95 -5.75
C ASP A 36 4.50 11.08 -4.69
N LYS A 37 4.18 11.71 -3.54
CA LYS A 37 5.12 11.77 -2.40
C LYS A 37 5.48 10.38 -1.89
N ARG A 38 4.49 9.51 -1.67
CA ARG A 38 4.73 8.14 -1.22
C ARG A 38 5.49 7.32 -2.26
N SER A 39 5.12 7.41 -3.54
CA SER A 39 5.82 6.72 -4.63
C SER A 39 7.29 7.13 -4.70
N ARG A 40 7.58 8.43 -4.59
CA ARG A 40 8.95 8.95 -4.58
C ARG A 40 9.74 8.48 -3.35
N GLU A 41 9.10 8.37 -2.18
CA GLU A 41 9.73 7.82 -0.98
C GLU A 41 10.08 6.34 -1.15
N VAL A 42 9.17 5.55 -1.70
CA VAL A 42 9.39 4.13 -2.01
C VAL A 42 10.53 3.98 -3.00
N GLU A 43 10.52 4.75 -4.08
CA GLU A 43 11.58 4.73 -5.10
C GLU A 43 12.95 5.07 -4.52
N ARG A 44 13.04 6.10 -3.67
CA ARG A 44 14.29 6.44 -2.96
C ARG A 44 14.79 5.30 -2.09
N ARG A 45 13.92 4.69 -1.28
CA ARG A 45 14.30 3.55 -0.44
C ARG A 45 14.76 2.34 -1.26
N LEU A 46 14.09 2.08 -2.38
CA LEU A 46 14.48 1.00 -3.30
C LEU A 46 15.83 1.30 -3.94
N PHE A 47 16.06 2.55 -4.37
CA PHE A 47 17.35 2.99 -4.89
C PHE A 47 18.48 2.76 -3.88
N ASP A 48 18.28 3.16 -2.62
CA ASP A 48 19.27 2.96 -1.55
C ASP A 48 19.60 1.47 -1.36
N VAL A 49 18.59 0.61 -1.39
CA VAL A 49 18.77 -0.85 -1.32
C VAL A 49 19.56 -1.37 -2.51
N PHE A 50 19.20 -0.96 -3.73
CA PHE A 50 19.92 -1.39 -4.93
C PHE A 50 21.38 -0.94 -4.91
N VAL A 51 21.65 0.31 -4.52
CA VAL A 51 23.03 0.82 -4.36
C VAL A 51 23.80 0.00 -3.32
N LYS A 52 23.18 -0.28 -2.17
CA LYS A 52 23.82 -1.04 -1.08
C LYS A 52 24.27 -2.43 -1.51
N TYR A 53 23.49 -3.12 -2.33
CA TYR A 53 23.77 -4.50 -2.74
C TYR A 53 24.42 -4.63 -4.13
N ALA A 54 24.34 -3.61 -4.99
CA ALA A 54 24.99 -3.64 -6.31
C ALA A 54 26.52 -3.62 -6.22
N GLY A 55 27.09 -2.95 -5.21
CA GLY A 55 28.54 -2.88 -4.97
C GLY A 55 29.14 -4.09 -4.24
N GLN A 56 28.32 -5.05 -3.79
CA GLN A 56 28.78 -6.25 -3.08
C GLN A 56 29.04 -7.46 -4.00
N ARG A 57 28.91 -7.28 -5.32
CA ARG A 57 29.39 -8.25 -6.31
C ARG A 57 30.81 -7.89 -6.73
N GLY A 58 31.76 -8.14 -5.84
CA GLY A 58 33.20 -8.11 -6.08
C GLY A 58 33.83 -9.32 -5.44
#